data_AF-A0A4Y8X4F3-F1
#
_entry.id   AF-A0A4Y8X4F3-F1
#
_cell.length_a   1.000
_cell.length_b   1.000
_cell.length_c   1.000
_cell.angle_alpha   90.00
_cell.angle_beta   90.00
_cell.angle_gamma   90.00
#
_symmetry.space_group_name_H-M   'P 1'
#
loop_
_entity.id
_entity.type
_entity.pdbx_description
1 polymer ?
#
loop_
_entity_poly.entity_id
_entity_poly.type
_entity_poly.pdbx_seq_one_letter_code
_entity_poly.pdbx_strand_id
1 'polypeptide(L)'
;MTTASKLRPADPVDARVWDAASTVHDPEIPVLSIADLGILRDAHAEGDKAVVVITPTYSGCPAMDTITTDVSRALKGAGFEESEVRLVLQPAWTTDWMTDEGKAKLAEYGIAPPAARTVDGPVRIGLAVKCPRCHSLNTREITRFGSTSCKALYTCRECLEPFDYFKVH
;
A
#
# COMPACT_ATOMS: atom_id res chain seq x y z
N MET A 1 -10.67 8.62 -3.59
CA MET A 1 -9.55 9.40 -4.14
C MET A 1 -9.38 10.65 -3.28
N THR A 2 -8.55 10.54 -2.25
CA THR A 2 -8.23 11.64 -1.33
C THR A 2 -6.74 11.90 -1.50
N THR A 3 -6.40 12.75 -2.46
CA THR A 3 -5.05 13.31 -2.62
C THR A 3 -4.67 14.06 -1.33
N ALA A 4 -3.40 14.02 -0.91
CA ALA A 4 -2.91 14.79 0.25
C ALA A 4 -3.23 16.30 0.15
N SER A 5 -3.42 16.80 -1.08
CA SER A 5 -3.95 18.14 -1.35
C SER A 5 -5.28 18.46 -0.66
N LYS A 6 -6.09 17.47 -0.27
CA LYS A 6 -7.34 17.70 0.48
C LYS A 6 -7.13 17.91 1.98
N LEU A 7 -5.98 17.53 2.53
CA LEU A 7 -5.70 17.63 3.96
C LEU A 7 -4.90 18.88 4.31
N ARG A 8 -4.18 19.48 3.35
CA ARG A 8 -3.50 20.75 3.56
C ARG A 8 -4.51 21.85 3.93
N PRO A 9 -4.37 22.51 5.08
CA PRO A 9 -5.25 23.61 5.48
C PRO A 9 -5.23 24.78 4.49
N ALA A 10 -6.34 25.53 4.45
CA ALA A 10 -6.47 26.72 3.63
C ALA A 10 -5.96 27.99 4.34
N ASP A 11 -6.00 28.02 5.67
CA ASP A 11 -5.45 29.13 6.45
C ASP A 11 -3.93 29.23 6.21
N PRO A 12 -3.37 30.42 5.93
CA PRO A 12 -1.96 30.56 5.59
C PRO A 12 -0.99 30.12 6.69
N VAL A 13 -1.35 30.28 7.97
CA VAL A 13 -0.49 29.91 9.10
C VAL A 13 -0.50 28.39 9.26
N ASP A 14 -1.69 27.79 9.28
CA ASP A 14 -1.85 26.33 9.36
C ASP A 14 -1.20 25.63 8.17
N ALA A 15 -1.35 26.20 6.98
CA ALA A 15 -0.70 25.74 5.76
C ALA A 15 0.83 25.75 5.88
N ARG A 16 1.42 26.75 6.54
CA ARG A 16 2.87 26.81 6.78
C ARG A 16 3.33 25.71 7.74
N VAL A 17 2.53 25.40 8.77
CA VAL A 17 2.79 24.25 9.67
C VAL A 17 2.75 22.94 8.88
N TRP A 18 1.70 22.75 8.07
CA TRP A 18 1.54 21.58 7.20
C TRP A 18 2.71 21.41 6.23
N ASP A 19 3.10 22.48 5.55
CA ASP A 19 4.17 22.45 4.54
C ASP A 19 5.52 22.10 5.19
N ALA A 20 5.80 22.63 6.38
CA ALA A 20 7.00 22.29 7.13
C ALA A 20 7.01 20.81 7.55
N ALA A 21 5.92 20.32 8.15
CA ALA A 21 5.79 18.91 8.53
C ALA A 21 5.88 17.96 7.33
N SER A 22 5.35 18.38 6.17
CA SER A 22 5.36 17.59 4.92
C SER A 22 6.76 17.36 4.34
N THR A 23 7.78 18.08 4.80
CA THR A 23 9.18 17.85 4.39
C THR A 23 9.84 16.67 5.11
N VAL A 24 9.20 16.12 6.15
CA VAL A 24 9.74 14.98 6.90
C VAL A 24 9.51 13.70 6.12
N HIS A 25 10.56 12.89 6.00
CA HIS A 25 10.55 11.63 5.29
C HIS A 25 10.53 10.45 6.25
N ASP A 26 10.00 9.32 5.78
CA ASP A 26 10.05 8.07 6.53
C ASP A 26 11.50 7.55 6.60
N PRO A 27 12.02 7.16 7.78
CA PRO A 27 13.40 6.72 7.92
C PRO A 27 13.69 5.37 7.26
N GLU A 28 12.67 4.53 7.05
CA GLU A 28 12.80 3.23 6.38
C GLU A 28 12.64 3.36 4.86
N ILE A 29 11.82 4.32 4.39
CA ILE A 29 11.60 4.63 2.98
C ILE A 29 11.88 6.13 2.73
N PRO A 30 13.16 6.55 2.64
CA PRO A 30 13.56 7.97 2.61
C PRO A 30 13.05 8.77 1.41
N VAL A 31 12.55 8.11 0.37
CA VAL A 31 11.97 8.75 -0.81
C VAL A 31 10.52 9.22 -0.58
N LEU A 32 9.87 8.80 0.51
CA LEU A 32 8.51 9.17 0.82
C LEU A 32 8.43 10.14 1.99
N SER A 33 7.68 11.21 1.80
CA SER A 33 7.29 12.08 2.90
C SER A 33 6.20 11.44 3.76
N ILE A 34 6.07 11.90 5.01
CA ILE A 34 4.94 11.53 5.86
C ILE A 34 3.58 11.99 5.29
N ALA A 35 3.59 13.01 4.43
CA ALA A 35 2.41 13.44 3.69
C ALA A 35 2.07 12.48 2.55
N ASP A 36 3.07 11.98 1.81
CA ASP A 36 2.90 11.00 0.73
C ASP A 36 2.34 9.67 1.25
N LEU A 37 2.83 9.22 2.42
CA LEU A 37 2.34 8.03 3.10
C LEU A 37 0.95 8.21 3.74
N GLY A 38 0.47 9.45 3.87
CA GLY A 38 -0.77 9.74 4.60
C GLY A 38 -0.66 9.56 6.12
N ILE A 39 0.57 9.54 6.66
CA ILE A 39 0.90 9.55 8.09
C ILE A 39 0.55 10.91 8.69
N LEU A 40 0.81 12.01 7.98
CA LEU A 40 0.42 13.36 8.37
C LEU A 40 -1.10 13.52 8.22
N ARG A 41 -1.80 13.75 9.33
CA ARG A 41 -3.28 13.78 9.37
C ARG A 41 -3.85 15.17 9.53
N ASP A 42 -3.16 16.02 10.28
CA ASP A 42 -3.58 17.37 10.57
C ASP A 42 -2.36 18.22 10.95
N ALA A 43 -2.45 19.52 10.72
CA ALA A 43 -1.43 20.47 11.11
C ALA A 43 -2.05 21.87 11.21
N HIS A 44 -1.90 22.52 12.37
CA HIS A 44 -2.48 23.82 12.63
C HIS A 44 -1.65 24.60 13.67
N ALA A 45 -1.86 25.90 13.76
CA ALA A 45 -1.27 26.76 14.77
C ALA A 45 -2.28 27.07 15.88
N GLU A 46 -1.85 26.91 17.13
CA GLU A 46 -2.58 27.36 18.32
C GLU A 46 -1.82 28.55 18.92
N GLY A 47 -2.09 29.76 18.41
CA GLY A 47 -1.30 30.95 18.74
C GLY A 47 0.11 30.85 18.15
N ASP A 48 1.13 30.87 19.01
CA ASP A 48 2.55 30.73 18.59
C ASP A 48 3.02 29.26 18.55
N LYS A 49 2.16 28.32 18.95
CA LYS A 49 2.49 26.90 19.03
C LYS A 49 2.02 26.15 17.80
N ALA A 50 2.91 25.40 17.16
CA ALA A 50 2.55 24.48 16.07
C ALA A 50 2.04 23.15 16.63
N VAL A 51 0.90 22.67 16.14
CA VAL A 51 0.34 21.36 16.50
C VAL A 51 0.26 20.50 15.24
N VAL A 52 0.82 19.30 15.29
CA VAL A 52 0.81 18.35 14.18
C VAL A 52 0.27 17.01 14.65
N VAL A 53 -0.66 16.43 13.90
CA VAL A 53 -1.23 15.11 14.19
C VAL A 53 -0.70 14.10 13.20
N ILE A 54 -0.08 13.03 13.71
CA ILE A 54 0.46 11.93 12.92
C ILE A 54 -0.13 10.60 13.37
N THR A 55 -0.16 9.62 12.46
CA THR A 55 -0.63 8.27 12.74
C THR A 55 0.33 7.22 12.18
N PRO A 56 0.63 6.15 12.93
CA PRO A 56 1.62 5.19 12.47
C PRO A 56 1.01 4.23 11.44
N THR A 57 1.83 3.72 10.53
CA THR A 57 1.42 2.70 9.55
C THR A 57 1.01 1.38 10.22
N TYR A 58 1.54 1.11 11.42
CA TYR A 58 1.06 0.08 12.34
C TYR A 58 1.34 0.46 13.80
N SER A 59 0.59 -0.07 14.76
CA SER A 59 0.58 0.39 16.17
C SER A 59 1.91 0.27 16.93
N GLY A 60 2.88 -0.50 16.43
CA GLY A 60 4.18 -0.71 17.06
C GLY A 60 5.35 -0.19 16.23
N CYS A 61 5.12 0.80 15.37
CA CYS A 61 6.14 1.31 14.46
C CYS A 61 7.28 2.01 15.23
N PRO A 62 8.53 1.49 15.21
CA PRO A 62 9.65 2.11 15.92
C PRO A 62 10.08 3.44 15.28
N ALA A 63 9.76 3.66 14.00
CA ALA A 63 10.10 4.87 13.28
C ALA A 63 9.39 6.14 13.82
N MET A 64 8.33 5.98 14.62
CA MET A 64 7.52 7.13 15.06
C MET A 64 8.26 8.11 15.97
N ASP A 65 9.20 7.62 16.78
CA ASP A 65 10.01 8.49 17.65
C ASP A 65 10.94 9.38 16.81
N THR A 66 11.54 8.80 15.77
CA THR A 66 12.37 9.53 14.80
C THR A 66 11.54 10.54 14.03
N ILE A 67 10.38 10.12 13.48
CA ILE A 67 9.47 11.01 12.74
C ILE A 67 9.02 12.17 13.63
N THR A 68 8.66 11.91 14.89
CA THR A 68 8.24 12.95 15.85
C THR A 68 9.34 13.98 16.09
N THR A 69 10.57 13.51 16.27
CA THR A 69 11.75 14.36 16.44
C THR A 69 12.01 15.21 15.18
N ASP A 70 11.91 14.60 14.01
CA ASP A 70 12.17 15.25 12.73
C ASP A 70 11.10 16.28 12.39
N VAL A 71 9.82 16.01 12.69
CA VAL A 71 8.72 16.99 12.59
C VAL A 71 8.99 18.18 13.50
N SER A 72 9.35 17.93 14.76
CA SER A 72 9.65 19.03 15.71
C SER A 72 10.82 19.88 15.22
N ARG A 73 11.86 19.26 14.64
CA ARG A 73 12.99 19.98 14.03
C ARG A 73 12.58 20.79 12.80
N ALA A 74 11.75 20.23 11.93
CA ALA A 74 11.26 20.92 10.73
C ALA A 74 10.41 22.14 11.09
N LEU A 75 9.52 22.00 12.08
CA LEU A 75 8.69 23.11 12.60
C LEU A 75 9.55 24.23 13.20
N LYS A 76 10.58 23.87 13.98
CA LYS A 76 11.53 24.84 14.51
C LYS A 76 12.29 25.58 13.40
N GLY A 77 12.75 24.86 12.38
CA GLY A 77 13.39 25.46 11.19
C GLY A 77 12.46 26.40 10.42
N ALA A 78 11.15 26.15 10.48
CA ALA A 78 10.11 27.00 9.91
C ALA A 78 9.70 28.17 10.82
N GLY A 79 10.36 28.37 11.98
CA GLY A 79 10.14 29.50 12.89
C GLY A 79 9.05 29.30 13.95
N PHE A 80 8.63 28.06 14.21
CA PHE A 80 7.75 27.73 15.34
C PHE A 80 8.61 27.21 16.51
N GLU A 81 8.82 28.05 17.53
CA GLU A 81 9.69 27.69 18.67
C GLU A 81 9.04 26.63 19.58
N GLU A 82 7.72 26.65 19.71
CA GLU A 82 6.95 25.63 20.41
C GLU A 82 6.20 24.74 19.42
N SER A 83 6.36 23.42 19.57
CA SER A 83 5.64 22.44 18.75
C SER A 83 5.13 21.27 19.60
N GLU A 84 3.94 20.77 19.28
CA GLU A 84 3.38 19.54 19.83
C GLU A 84 3.04 18.57 18.69
N VAL A 85 3.59 17.36 18.77
CA VAL A 85 3.28 16.28 17.83
C VAL A 85 2.37 15.28 18.55
N ARG A 86 1.15 15.12 18.06
CA ARG A 86 0.14 14.20 18.61
C ARG A 86 0.12 12.91 17.79
N LEU A 87 0.46 11.80 18.42
CA LEU A 87 0.32 10.47 17.84
C LEU A 87 -1.10 9.94 18.07
N VAL A 88 -1.84 9.67 16.99
CA VAL A 88 -3.19 9.09 17.06
C VAL A 88 -3.23 7.71 16.43
N LEU A 89 -3.95 6.78 17.06
CA LEU A 89 -4.14 5.40 16.58
C LEU A 89 -5.52 5.17 15.94
N GLN A 90 -6.40 6.18 15.97
CA GLN A 90 -7.76 6.09 15.45
C GLN A 90 -8.09 7.31 14.58
N PRO A 91 -8.61 7.10 13.35
CA PRO A 91 -8.76 5.81 12.68
C PRO A 91 -7.41 5.13 12.40
N ALA A 92 -7.40 3.79 12.31
CA ALA A 92 -6.18 3.06 11.95
C ALA A 92 -5.73 3.41 10.52
N TRP A 93 -4.42 3.48 10.31
CA TRP A 93 -3.85 3.78 9.01
C TRP A 93 -4.22 2.74 7.95
N THR A 94 -4.41 3.20 6.72
CA THR A 94 -4.68 2.36 5.55
C THR A 94 -3.90 2.87 4.34
N THR A 95 -3.49 1.94 3.47
CA THR A 95 -2.82 2.21 2.19
C THR A 95 -3.65 3.09 1.25
N ASP A 96 -4.96 3.18 1.46
CA ASP A 96 -5.86 4.10 0.75
C ASP A 96 -5.52 5.58 0.99
N TRP A 97 -4.78 5.91 2.06
CA TRP A 97 -4.36 7.28 2.37
C TRP A 97 -3.08 7.71 1.65
N MET A 98 -2.38 6.77 1.02
CA MET A 98 -1.18 7.09 0.24
C MET A 98 -1.54 7.90 -1.01
N THR A 99 -0.78 8.95 -1.27
CA THR A 99 -0.94 9.78 -2.46
C THR A 99 -0.58 9.01 -3.73
N ASP A 100 -1.14 9.42 -4.86
CA ASP A 100 -0.76 8.84 -6.16
C ASP A 100 0.71 9.13 -6.48
N GLU A 101 1.22 10.29 -6.06
CA GLU A 101 2.64 10.64 -6.14
C GLU A 101 3.50 9.71 -5.27
N GLY A 102 3.11 9.45 -4.02
CA GLY A 102 3.80 8.52 -3.14
C GLY A 102 3.83 7.10 -3.71
N LYS A 103 2.74 6.64 -4.32
CA LYS A 103 2.70 5.35 -5.02
C LYS A 103 3.63 5.31 -6.24
N ALA A 104 3.74 6.41 -6.97
CA ALA A 104 4.68 6.51 -8.10
C ALA A 104 6.14 6.47 -7.62
N LYS A 105 6.47 7.23 -6.57
CA LYS A 105 7.80 7.24 -5.92
C LYS A 105 8.19 5.85 -5.42
N LEU A 106 7.27 5.09 -4.81
CA LEU A 106 7.51 3.70 -4.43
C LEU A 106 7.94 2.84 -5.62
N ALA A 107 7.17 2.91 -6.71
CA ALA A 107 7.44 2.12 -7.91
C ALA A 107 8.81 2.45 -8.52
N GLU A 108 9.17 3.74 -8.60
CA GLU A 108 10.47 4.20 -9.07
C GLU A 108 11.61 3.74 -8.15
N TYR A 109 11.37 3.72 -6.84
CA TYR A 109 12.31 3.20 -5.84
C TYR A 109 12.44 1.66 -5.86
N GLY A 110 11.65 0.97 -6.70
CA GLY A 110 11.68 -0.48 -6.83
C GLY A 110 10.78 -1.23 -5.84
N ILE A 111 9.90 -0.53 -5.13
CA ILE A 111 8.90 -1.12 -4.24
C ILE A 111 7.54 -1.12 -4.96
N ALA A 112 6.91 -2.28 -5.08
CA ALA A 112 5.58 -2.36 -5.68
C ALA A 112 4.56 -1.60 -4.81
N PRO A 113 3.87 -0.58 -5.34
CA PRO A 113 2.85 0.14 -4.59
C PRO A 113 1.63 -0.76 -4.31
N PRO A 114 0.85 -0.47 -3.25
CA PRO A 114 -0.35 -1.24 -2.95
C PRO A 114 -1.33 -1.18 -4.13
N ALA A 115 -1.77 -2.35 -4.58
CA ALA A 115 -2.77 -2.45 -5.65
C ALA A 115 -4.09 -1.79 -5.20
N ALA A 116 -4.74 -1.06 -6.11
CA ALA A 116 -6.08 -0.55 -5.85
C ALA A 116 -7.00 -1.74 -5.52
N ARG A 117 -7.77 -1.59 -4.42
CA ARG A 117 -8.72 -2.56 -3.82
C ARG A 117 -8.71 -3.96 -4.44
N THR A 118 -8.37 -4.94 -3.63
CA THR A 118 -8.89 -6.29 -3.80
C THR A 118 -10.38 -6.19 -4.14
N VAL A 119 -10.78 -6.70 -5.30
CA VAL A 119 -12.20 -6.85 -5.62
C VAL A 119 -12.85 -7.56 -4.43
N ASP A 120 -13.82 -6.92 -3.79
CA ASP A 120 -14.61 -7.56 -2.74
C ASP A 120 -15.27 -8.79 -3.35
N GLY A 121 -14.86 -9.98 -2.88
CA GLY A 121 -15.33 -11.24 -3.40
C GLY A 121 -14.30 -12.36 -3.26
N PRO A 122 -14.75 -13.63 -3.39
CA PRO A 122 -13.84 -14.75 -3.35
C PRO A 122 -12.81 -14.64 -4.47
N VAL A 123 -11.53 -14.68 -4.11
CA VAL A 123 -10.44 -14.88 -5.06
C VAL A 123 -10.70 -16.20 -5.77
N ARG A 124 -11.09 -16.14 -7.06
CA ARG A 124 -11.35 -17.34 -7.86
C ARG A 124 -10.03 -18.01 -8.20
N ILE A 125 -9.61 -18.94 -7.36
CA ILE A 125 -8.46 -19.81 -7.63
C ILE A 125 -8.90 -20.89 -8.62
N GLY A 126 -8.44 -20.79 -9.87
CA GLY A 126 -8.61 -21.85 -10.85
C GLY A 126 -7.63 -23.00 -10.55
N LEU A 127 -8.14 -24.13 -10.08
CA LEU A 127 -7.35 -25.37 -10.04
C LEU A 127 -7.19 -25.87 -11.48
N ALA A 128 -5.96 -25.88 -11.97
CA ALA A 128 -5.63 -26.34 -13.32
C ALA A 128 -4.72 -27.57 -13.26
N VAL A 129 -4.94 -28.51 -14.17
CA VAL A 129 -4.05 -29.66 -14.35
C VAL A 129 -2.88 -29.23 -15.24
N LYS A 130 -1.66 -29.29 -14.71
CA LYS A 130 -0.45 -28.91 -15.44
C LYS A 130 -0.19 -29.89 -16.59
N CYS A 131 0.04 -29.35 -17.80
CA CYS A 131 0.43 -30.16 -18.95
C CYS A 131 1.77 -30.87 -18.68
N PRO A 132 1.87 -32.20 -18.87
CA PRO A 132 3.12 -32.93 -18.64
C PRO A 132 4.19 -32.65 -19.70
N ARG A 133 3.81 -32.08 -20.86
CA ARG A 133 4.72 -31.86 -21.99
C ARG A 133 5.33 -30.46 -22.04
N CYS A 134 4.50 -29.42 -21.96
CA CYS A 134 4.95 -28.02 -22.04
C CYS A 134 4.84 -27.26 -20.71
N HIS A 135 4.37 -27.93 -19.64
CA HIS A 135 4.22 -27.34 -18.31
C HIS A 135 3.23 -26.18 -18.19
N SER A 136 2.48 -25.87 -19.25
CA SER A 136 1.40 -24.88 -19.20
C SER A 136 0.26 -25.31 -18.28
N LEU A 137 -0.35 -24.33 -17.62
CA LEU A 137 -1.58 -24.46 -16.85
C LEU A 137 -2.83 -24.19 -17.70
N ASN A 138 -2.67 -23.77 -18.95
CA ASN A 138 -3.77 -23.52 -19.88
C ASN A 138 -4.24 -24.85 -20.49
N THR A 139 -4.94 -25.64 -19.69
CA THR A 139 -5.47 -26.96 -20.07
C THR A 139 -6.99 -27.00 -19.91
N ARG A 140 -7.65 -27.85 -20.70
CA ARG A 140 -9.10 -28.02 -20.68
C ARG A 140 -9.44 -29.50 -20.55
N GLU A 141 -10.31 -29.83 -19.61
CA GLU A 141 -10.94 -31.16 -19.57
C GLU A 141 -11.84 -31.33 -20.80
N ILE A 142 -11.57 -32.38 -21.58
CA ILE A 142 -12.40 -32.78 -22.72
C ILE A 142 -13.50 -33.71 -22.24
N THR A 143 -13.14 -34.69 -21.41
CA THR A 143 -14.08 -35.64 -20.82
C THR A 143 -13.57 -36.12 -19.46
N ARG A 144 -14.52 -36.35 -18.55
CA ARG A 144 -14.25 -36.87 -17.20
C ARG A 144 -13.81 -38.34 -17.19
N PHE A 145 -13.90 -39.03 -18.32
CA PHE A 145 -13.52 -40.43 -18.50
C PHE A 145 -12.61 -40.55 -19.73
N GLY A 146 -11.31 -40.79 -19.48
CA GLY A 146 -10.26 -40.96 -20.49
C GLY A 146 -10.02 -42.43 -20.83
N SER A 147 -8.74 -42.84 -20.91
CA SER A 147 -8.36 -44.22 -21.25
C SER A 147 -8.84 -45.27 -20.23
N THR A 148 -9.08 -44.87 -18.99
CA THR A 148 -9.65 -45.71 -17.92
C THR A 148 -10.62 -44.89 -17.08
N SER A 149 -11.53 -45.55 -16.35
CA SER A 149 -12.52 -44.88 -15.49
C SER A 149 -11.90 -44.00 -14.40
N CYS A 150 -10.67 -44.29 -13.97
CA CYS A 150 -9.94 -43.48 -12.98
C CYS A 150 -9.22 -42.26 -13.59
N LYS A 151 -9.18 -42.13 -14.92
CA LYS A 151 -8.53 -41.01 -15.62
C LYS A 151 -9.56 -40.10 -16.29
N ALA A 152 -9.23 -38.81 -16.38
CA ALA A 152 -9.91 -37.83 -17.20
C ALA A 152 -9.00 -37.40 -18.36
N LEU A 153 -9.59 -37.07 -19.51
CA LEU A 153 -8.84 -36.63 -20.68
C LEU A 153 -8.81 -35.11 -20.74
N TYR A 154 -7.60 -34.55 -20.82
CA TYR A 154 -7.35 -33.13 -20.94
C TYR A 154 -6.70 -32.82 -22.30
N THR A 155 -6.78 -31.57 -22.73
CA THR A 155 -6.01 -31.04 -23.85
C THR A 155 -5.32 -29.75 -23.42
N CYS A 156 -4.03 -29.63 -23.71
CA CYS A 156 -3.32 -28.38 -23.52
C CYS A 156 -3.64 -27.39 -24.65
N ARG A 157 -3.95 -26.14 -24.32
CA ARG A 157 -4.22 -25.10 -25.32
C ARG A 157 -2.97 -24.41 -25.85
N GLU A 158 -1.81 -24.61 -25.22
CA GLU A 158 -0.52 -24.09 -25.70
C GLU A 158 0.12 -25.03 -26.71
N CYS A 159 0.37 -26.29 -26.33
CA CYS A 159 1.01 -27.26 -27.22
C CYS A 159 0.04 -28.12 -28.02
N LEU A 160 -1.27 -27.96 -27.80
CA LEU A 160 -2.36 -28.68 -28.49
C LEU A 160 -2.40 -30.21 -28.26
N GLU A 161 -1.60 -30.71 -27.31
CA GLU A 161 -1.48 -32.14 -27.05
C GLU A 161 -2.53 -32.62 -26.04
N PRO A 162 -3.24 -33.74 -26.33
CA PRO A 162 -4.10 -34.40 -25.37
C PRO A 162 -3.27 -35.21 -24.37
N PHE A 163 -3.73 -35.30 -23.12
CA PHE A 163 -3.08 -36.11 -22.09
C PHE A 163 -4.07 -36.60 -21.02
N ASP A 164 -3.76 -37.73 -20.40
CA ASP A 164 -4.53 -38.30 -19.29
C ASP A 164 -4.14 -37.65 -17.95
N TYR A 165 -5.15 -37.39 -17.12
CA TYR A 165 -5.01 -36.96 -15.74
C TYR A 165 -5.66 -37.99 -14.80
N PHE A 166 -4.95 -38.44 -13.77
CA PHE A 166 -5.53 -39.29 -12.74
C PHE A 166 -6.41 -38.45 -11.81
N LYS A 167 -7.70 -38.79 -11.76
CA LYS A 167 -8.65 -38.09 -10.90
C LYS A 167 -8.34 -38.40 -9.44
N VAL A 168 -8.23 -37.35 -8.63
CA VAL A 168 -8.29 -37.45 -7.16
C VAL A 168 -9.75 -37.64 -6.74
N HIS A 169 -10.00 -38.56 -5.80
CA HIS A 169 -11.32 -38.82 -5.22
C HIS A 169 -11.45 -38.07 -3.89
#